data_AF-A0A829PP55-F1
#
_entry.id   AF-A0A829PP55-F1
#
_cell.length_a   1.000
_cell.length_b   1.000
_cell.length_c   1.000
_cell.angle_alpha   90.00
_cell.angle_beta   90.00
_cell.angle_gamma   90.00
#
_symmetry.space_group_name_H-M   'P 1'
#
loop_
_entity.id
_entity.type
_entity.pdbx_description
1 polymer ?
#
loop_
_entity_poly.entity_id
_entity_poly.type
_entity_poly.pdbx_seq_one_letter_code
_entity_poly.pdbx_strand_id
1 'polypeptide(L)' 'MMSDPGDGQHWGEPNLTVLHYAGDGLWSQQEDAYNPANMVKMVRRWCRAAEAAGNLPDEAREWLAKYGPRQN' A
#
# COMPACT_ATOMS: atom_id res chain seq x y z
N MET A 1 -2.49 -0.72 -5.29
CA MET A 1 -2.36 0.76 -5.38
C MET A 1 -3.36 1.35 -4.41
N MET A 2 -3.00 2.40 -3.67
CA MET A 2 -3.95 3.09 -2.78
C MET A 2 -4.72 4.17 -3.57
N SER A 3 -5.95 4.45 -3.16
CA SER A 3 -6.73 5.56 -3.71
C SER A 3 -6.00 6.89 -3.50
N ASP A 4 -6.15 7.81 -4.45
CA ASP A 4 -5.60 9.16 -4.33
C ASP A 4 -6.20 9.86 -3.09
N PRO A 5 -5.38 10.32 -2.13
CA PRO A 5 -5.86 11.07 -0.97
C PRO A 5 -6.34 12.50 -1.31
N GLY A 6 -6.20 12.92 -2.57
CA GLY A 6 -6.46 14.28 -3.04
C GLY A 6 -5.17 15.08 -3.30
N ASP A 7 -4.03 14.41 -3.41
CA ASP A 7 -2.72 15.04 -3.66
C ASP A 7 -2.19 14.80 -5.08
N GLY A 8 -2.91 14.01 -5.89
CA GLY A 8 -2.56 13.74 -7.29
C GLY A 8 -1.34 12.83 -7.45
N GLN A 9 -0.84 12.22 -6.36
CA GLN A 9 0.31 11.32 -6.41
C GLN A 9 -0.11 9.86 -6.56
N HIS A 10 0.78 9.06 -7.14
CA HIS A 10 0.63 7.61 -7.17
C HIS A 10 1.18 6.97 -5.90
N TRP A 11 0.32 6.24 -5.20
CA TRP A 11 0.63 5.58 -3.95
C TRP A 11 0.77 4.06 -4.13
N GLY A 12 2.00 3.58 -4.08
CA GLY A 12 2.35 2.17 -4.19
C GLY A 12 3.80 1.90 -3.83
N GLU A 13 4.12 0.63 -3.62
CA GLU A 13 5.49 0.14 -3.44
C GLU A 13 5.74 -1.03 -4.40
N PRO A 14 7.01 -1.31 -4.75
CA PRO A 14 7.34 -2.41 -5.65
C PRO A 14 6.85 -3.77 -5.15
N ASN A 15 6.38 -4.59 -6.09
CA ASN A 15 6.00 -5.99 -5.92
C ASN A 15 6.73 -6.83 -6.98
N LEU A 16 7.18 -8.02 -6.61
CA LEU A 16 7.67 -9.04 -7.53
C LEU A 16 6.56 -10.06 -7.75
N THR A 17 6.20 -10.27 -9.01
CA THR A 17 5.25 -11.30 -9.43
C THR A 17 5.97 -12.36 -10.25
N VAL A 18 5.79 -13.63 -9.91
CA VAL A 18 6.25 -14.78 -10.69
C VAL A 18 5.02 -15.47 -11.28
N LEU A 19 4.99 -15.60 -12.60
CA LEU A 19 3.93 -16.31 -13.32
C LEU A 19 4.42 -17.68 -13.77
N HIS A 20 3.70 -18.72 -13.37
CA HIS A 20 3.91 -20.06 -13.87
C HIS A 20 3.00 -20.28 -15.08
N TYR A 21 3.64 -20.48 -16.22
CA TYR A 21 2.98 -20.76 -17.48
C TYR A 21 2.88 -22.27 -17.71
N ALA A 22 1.70 -22.77 -18.09
CA ALA A 22 1.45 -24.21 -18.23
C ALA A 22 1.81 -24.77 -19.62
N GLY A 23 2.16 -23.91 -20.59
CA GLY A 23 2.22 -24.26 -22.00
C GLY A 23 0.92 -23.94 -22.75
N ASP A 24 0.94 -23.99 -24.08
CA ASP A 24 -0.25 -23.87 -24.96
C ASP A 24 -1.21 -22.70 -24.69
N GLY A 25 -0.69 -21.55 -24.27
CA GLY A 25 -1.48 -20.37 -23.92
C GLY A 25 -2.23 -20.50 -22.59
N LEU A 26 -1.96 -21.54 -21.80
CA LEU A 26 -2.65 -21.85 -20.56
C LEU A 26 -1.93 -21.28 -19.33
N TRP A 27 -2.73 -20.74 -18.42
CA TRP A 27 -2.29 -20.27 -17.10
C TRP A 27 -2.16 -21.45 -16.12
N SER A 28 -1.16 -21.40 -15.23
CA SER A 28 -0.99 -22.39 -14.15
C SER A 28 -1.16 -21.77 -12.77
N GLN A 29 -0.29 -20.83 -12.39
CA GLN A 29 -0.34 -20.16 -11.09
C GLN A 29 0.45 -18.85 -11.06
N GLN A 30 0.26 -18.09 -9.99
CA GLN A 30 0.95 -16.83 -9.72
C GLN A 30 1.45 -16.81 -8.28
N GLU A 31 2.67 -16.35 -8.09
CA GLU A 31 3.25 -16.04 -6.78
C GLU A 31 3.58 -14.54 -6.71
N ASP A 32 3.31 -13.93 -5.57
CA ASP A 32 3.60 -12.52 -5.31
C ASP A 32 4.45 -12.35 -4.05
N ALA A 33 5.47 -11.52 -4.15
CA ALA A 33 6.33 -11.14 -3.03
C ALA A 33 6.52 -9.62 -2.98
N TYR A 34 6.35 -9.05 -1.79
CA TYR A 34 6.61 -7.64 -1.52
C TYR A 34 7.33 -7.48 -0.19
N ASN A 35 7.90 -6.29 0.05
CA ASN A 35 8.50 -5.94 1.33
C ASN A 35 7.46 -5.32 2.28
N PRO A 36 7.02 -6.00 3.35
CA PRO A 36 6.00 -5.47 4.25
C PRO A 36 6.42 -4.18 4.96
N ALA A 37 7.73 -4.01 5.24
CA ALA A 37 8.23 -2.81 5.90
C ALA A 37 8.10 -1.56 4.99
N ASN A 38 8.30 -1.73 3.68
CA ASN A 38 8.09 -0.64 2.72
C ASN A 38 6.61 -0.27 2.62
N MET A 39 5.72 -1.28 2.58
CA MET A 39 4.28 -1.06 2.58
C MET A 39 3.82 -0.27 3.81
N VAL A 40 4.26 -0.66 5.02
CA VAL A 40 3.92 0.07 6.26
C VAL A 40 4.42 1.51 6.23
N LYS A 41 5.62 1.77 5.69
CA LYS A 41 6.14 3.14 5.51
C LYS A 41 5.31 3.95 4.51
N MET A 42 4.88 3.33 3.41
CA MET A 42 4.02 3.96 2.41
C MET A 42 2.65 4.30 2.99
N VAL A 43 1.99 3.36 3.68
CA VAL A 43 0.67 3.59 4.32
C VAL A 43 0.74 4.76 5.32
N ARG A 44 1.79 4.84 6.14
CA ARG A 44 1.97 5.98 7.06
C ARG A 44 2.12 7.32 6.34
N ARG A 45 2.83 7.36 5.22
CA ARG A 45 2.97 8.57 4.38
C ARG A 45 1.62 8.93 3.74
N TRP A 46 0.89 7.93 3.24
CA TRP A 46 -0.44 8.12 2.66
C TRP A 46 -1.42 8.70 3.67
N CYS A 47 -1.44 8.18 4.90
CA CYS A 47 -2.32 8.71 5.95
C CYS A 47 -2.04 10.19 6.24
N ARG A 48 -0.76 10.60 6.25
CA ARG A 48 -0.38 12.00 6.45
C ARG A 48 -0.81 12.88 5.28
N ALA A 49 -0.68 12.39 4.04
CA ALA A 49 -1.15 13.11 2.86
C ALA A 49 -2.68 13.26 2.86
N ALA A 50 -3.41 12.20 3.21
CA ALA A 50 -4.87 12.23 3.35
C ALA A 50 -5.31 13.18 4.46
N GLU A 51 -4.59 13.24 5.58
CA GLU A 51 -4.88 14.20 6.65
C GLU A 51 -4.67 15.64 6.18
N ALA A 52 -3.55 15.92 5.49
CA ALA A 52 -3.27 17.23 4.93
C ALA A 52 -4.29 17.66 3.86
N ALA A 53 -4.82 16.70 3.09
CA ALA A 53 -5.87 16.93 2.09
C ALA A 53 -7.29 17.00 2.69
N GLY A 54 -7.46 16.78 4.00
CA GLY A 54 -8.78 16.75 4.66
C GLY A 54 -9.63 15.51 4.34
N ASN A 55 -9.02 14.47 3.75
CA ASN A 55 -9.69 13.25 3.26
C ASN A 55 -9.25 11.99 4.02
N LEU A 56 -8.65 12.09 5.21
CA LEU A 56 -8.23 10.92 5.98
C LEU A 56 -9.46 10.15 6.51
N PRO A 57 -9.68 8.89 6.09
CA PRO A 57 -10.78 8.08 6.63
C PRO A 57 -10.57 7.75 8.10
N ASP A 58 -11.66 7.59 8.86
CA ASP A 58 -11.60 7.30 10.29
C ASP A 58 -10.84 6.01 10.60
N GLU A 59 -11.04 4.95 9.82
CA GLU A 59 -10.29 3.69 9.96
C GLU A 59 -8.78 3.89 9.80
N ALA A 60 -8.35 4.76 8.87
CA ALA A 60 -6.95 5.07 8.65
C ALA A 60 -6.38 5.91 9.80
N ARG A 61 -7.19 6.80 10.40
CA ARG A 61 -6.84 7.54 11.61
C ARG A 61 -6.62 6.62 12.80
N GLU A 62 -7.53 5.67 13.02
CA GLU A 62 -7.39 4.65 14.08
C GLU A 62 -6.17 3.76 13.86
N TRP A 63 -5.96 3.32 12.62
CA TRP A 63 -4.77 2.54 12.27
C TRP A 63 -3.48 3.32 12.53
N LEU A 64 -3.43 4.61 12.16
CA LEU A 64 -2.26 5.45 12.37
C LEU A 64 -2.01 5.71 13.87
N ALA A 65 -3.06 5.83 14.69
CA ALA A 65 -2.92 5.93 16.14
C ALA A 65 -2.30 4.66 16.74
N LYS A 66 -2.68 3.47 16.23
CA LYS A 66 -2.21 2.17 16.74
C LYS A 66 -0.83 1.76 16.21
N TYR A 67 -0.56 2.02 14.94
CA TYR A 67 0.61 1.52 14.21
C TYR A 67 1.53 2.62 13.67
N GLY A 68 1.23 3.89 13.99
CA GLY A 68 2.12 5.01 13.72
C GLY A 68 3.44 4.91 14.48
N PRO A 69 4.42 5.78 14.17
CA PRO A 69 5.62 5.88 14.98
C PRO A 69 5.22 6.21 16.43
N ARG A 70 5.84 5.54 17.41
CA ARG A 70 5.66 5.88 18.82
C ARG A 70 6.13 7.32 19.00
N GLN A 71 5.26 8.19 19.50
CA GLN A 71 5.67 9.50 19.98
C GLN A 71 6.43 9.25 21.30
N ASN A 72 7.72 9.55 21.31
CA ASN A 72 8.50 9.66 22.55
C ASN A 72 8.29 11.04 23.14
#